data_AF-A0A835I9S6-F1
#
_entry.id   AF-A0A835I9S6-F1
#
_cell.length_a   1.000
_cell.length_b   1.000
_cell.length_c   1.000
_cell.angle_alpha   90.00
_cell.angle_beta   90.00
_cell.angle_gamma   90.00
#
_symmetry.space_group_name_H-M   'P 1'
#
loop_
_entity.id
_entity.type
_entity.pdbx_description
1 polymer ?
#
loop_
_entity_poly.entity_id
_entity_poly.type
_entity_poly.pdbx_seq_one_letter_code
_entity_poly.pdbx_strand_id
1 'polypeptide(L)'
;MFKFVEDADSVTAVRVETSRVGISISWQFPPSGWLKRNTDGSALGCPGPAGAGGVLRNEYGGFIYGFASPFKRANAILMECYAL
;
A
#
# COMPACT_ATOMS: atom_id res chain seq x y z
N MET A 1 -44.46 -4.13 37.51
CA MET A 1 -43.68 -2.89 37.34
C MET A 1 -42.30 -3.14 37.93
N PHE A 2 -41.36 -3.59 37.09
CA PHE A 2 -39.99 -3.85 37.49
C PHE A 2 -39.21 -2.53 37.40
N LYS A 3 -38.54 -2.13 38.48
CA LYS A 3 -37.64 -0.97 38.48
C LYS A 3 -36.34 -1.38 37.81
N PHE A 4 -35.97 -0.69 36.74
CA PHE A 4 -34.62 -0.69 36.22
C PHE A 4 -33.72 0.05 37.24
N VAL A 5 -32.63 -0.59 37.67
CA VAL A 5 -31.50 0.10 38.28
C VAL A 5 -30.52 0.35 37.14
N GLU A 6 -30.39 1.61 36.73
CA GLU A 6 -29.28 2.06 35.91
C GLU A 6 -28.09 2.32 36.84
N ASP A 7 -27.20 1.33 36.97
CA ASP A 7 -25.86 1.60 37.48
C ASP A 7 -25.04 2.20 36.33
N ALA A 8 -25.12 3.53 36.22
CA ALA A 8 -24.23 4.33 35.40
C ALA A 8 -22.87 4.44 36.12
N ASP A 9 -22.13 3.34 36.18
CA ASP A 9 -20.70 3.39 36.48
C ASP A 9 -20.02 4.09 35.30
N SER A 10 -19.64 5.34 35.52
CA SER A 10 -18.89 6.15 34.56
C SER A 10 -17.53 5.51 34.32
N VAL A 11 -17.46 4.59 33.36
CA VAL A 11 -16.18 4.14 32.79
C VAL A 11 -15.62 5.35 32.05
N THR A 12 -14.75 6.10 32.72
CA THR A 12 -14.05 7.22 32.13
C THR A 12 -13.18 6.66 31.00
N ALA A 13 -13.56 6.94 29.76
CA ALA A 13 -12.71 6.66 28.61
C ALA A 13 -11.43 7.50 28.76
N VAL A 14 -10.35 6.86 29.22
CA VAL A 14 -9.01 7.47 29.23
C VAL A 14 -8.64 7.72 27.76
N ARG A 15 -8.79 8.97 27.33
CA ARG A 15 -8.40 9.40 26.00
C ARG A 15 -6.88 9.49 25.99
N VAL A 16 -6.21 8.41 25.59
CA VAL A 16 -4.77 8.44 25.35
C VAL A 16 -4.54 9.34 24.14
N GLU A 17 -4.18 10.60 24.40
CA GLU A 17 -3.72 11.52 23.38
C GLU A 17 -2.37 11.03 22.85
N THR A 18 -2.44 10.18 21.82
CA THR A 18 -1.26 9.81 21.04
C THR A 18 -0.87 11.02 20.19
N SER A 19 0.22 11.69 20.58
CA SER A 19 0.83 12.70 19.73
C SER A 19 1.32 12.03 18.45
N ARG A 20 0.68 12.34 17.32
CA ARG A 20 1.12 11.85 16.02
C ARG A 20 2.39 12.60 15.63
N VAL A 21 3.54 11.95 15.73
CA VAL A 21 4.79 12.46 15.16
C VAL A 21 4.73 12.27 13.65
N GLY A 22 4.68 13.37 12.90
CA GLY A 22 4.78 13.34 11.45
C GLY A 22 6.22 13.11 11.02
N ILE A 23 6.53 11.93 10.49
CA ILE A 23 7.82 11.65 9.84
C ILE A 23 7.72 11.96 8.36
N SER A 24 8.65 12.76 7.84
CA SER A 24 8.79 12.96 6.39
C SER A 24 9.59 11.80 5.81
N ILE A 25 8.94 10.96 5.02
CA ILE A 25 9.60 9.85 4.32
C ILE A 25 9.74 10.25 2.86
N SER A 26 10.97 10.49 2.44
CA SER A 26 11.30 10.73 1.04
C SER A 26 11.98 9.52 0.43
N TRP A 27 11.80 9.36 -0.88
CA TRP A 27 12.54 8.36 -1.61
C TRP A 27 14.01 8.76 -1.74
N GLN A 28 14.91 7.81 -1.46
CA GLN A 28 16.36 7.96 -1.63
C GLN A 28 16.85 7.10 -2.77
N PHE A 29 17.85 7.60 -3.50
CA PHE A 29 18.55 6.86 -4.54
C PHE A 29 19.18 5.57 -3.98
N PRO A 30 19.22 4.46 -4.75
CA PRO A 30 19.85 3.25 -4.27
C PRO A 30 21.38 3.40 -4.30
N PRO A 31 22.13 2.58 -3.53
CA PRO A 31 23.60 2.63 -3.52
C PRO A 31 24.20 2.41 -4.91
N SER A 32 25.45 2.86 -5.12
CA SER A 32 26.14 2.64 -6.39
C SER A 32 26.28 1.16 -6.72
N GLY A 33 26.07 0.81 -7.99
CA GLY A 33 26.00 -0.55 -8.50
C GLY A 33 24.63 -1.22 -8.35
N TRP A 34 23.65 -0.57 -7.71
CA TRP A 34 22.31 -1.13 -7.52
C TRP A 34 21.29 -0.61 -8.53
N LEU A 35 20.37 -1.51 -8.89
CA LEU A 35 19.17 -1.17 -9.61
C LEU A 35 17.98 -1.11 -8.66
N LYS A 36 17.15 -0.09 -8.84
CA LYS A 36 15.83 -0.05 -8.20
C LYS A 36 14.79 -0.61 -9.15
N ARG A 37 14.05 -1.62 -8.69
CA ARG A 37 12.87 -2.16 -9.37
C ARG A 37 11.61 -1.66 -8.67
N ASN A 38 10.83 -0.85 -9.37
CA ASN A 38 9.47 -0.48 -8.96
C ASN A 38 8.49 -1.35 -9.74
N THR A 39 7.55 -1.97 -9.06
CA THR A 39 6.54 -2.87 -9.64
C THR A 39 5.16 -2.40 -9.20
N ASP A 40 4.15 -2.61 -10.02
CA ASP A 40 2.77 -2.22 -9.74
C ASP A 40 1.78 -3.15 -10.45
N GLY A 41 0.69 -3.48 -9.75
CA GLY A 41 -0.45 -4.21 -10.26
C GLY A 41 -1.69 -3.34 -10.41
N SER A 42 -2.47 -3.56 -11.47
CA SER A 42 -3.71 -2.83 -11.73
C SER A 42 -4.85 -3.80 -12.06
N ALA A 43 -6.06 -3.52 -11.59
CA ALA A 43 -7.25 -4.30 -11.91
C ALA A 43 -8.50 -3.43 -11.95
N LEU A 44 -9.34 -3.65 -12.96
CA LEU A 44 -10.67 -3.05 -13.11
C LEU A 44 -11.72 -4.04 -12.62
N GLY A 45 -12.04 -4.00 -11.33
CA GLY A 45 -12.97 -4.92 -10.66
C GLY A 45 -12.28 -6.13 -10.02
N CYS A 46 -13.08 -7.05 -9.46
CA CYS A 46 -12.57 -8.24 -8.78
C CYS A 46 -13.49 -9.47 -9.02
N PRO A 47 -13.20 -10.33 -10.01
CA PRO A 47 -12.15 -10.23 -11.03
C PRO A 47 -12.61 -9.45 -12.28
N GLY A 48 -11.69 -8.71 -12.91
CA GLY A 48 -11.92 -8.03 -14.19
C GLY A 48 -10.63 -7.74 -14.95
N PRO A 49 -10.67 -6.99 -16.08
CA PRO A 49 -9.49 -6.65 -16.87
C PRO A 49 -8.38 -6.07 -15.99
N ALA A 50 -7.15 -6.50 -16.23
CA ALA A 50 -6.06 -6.25 -15.29
C ALA A 50 -4.71 -6.16 -16.01
N GLY A 51 -3.68 -5.72 -15.30
CA GLY A 51 -2.33 -5.62 -15.83
C GLY A 51 -1.31 -5.52 -14.71
N ALA A 52 -0.09 -5.92 -15.01
CA ALA A 52 1.05 -5.84 -14.11
C ALA A 52 2.24 -5.22 -14.85
N GLY A 53 3.07 -4.47 -14.17
CA GLY A 53 4.22 -3.82 -14.80
C GLY A 53 5.22 -3.25 -13.82
N GLY A 54 6.24 -2.60 -14.36
CA GLY A 54 7.27 -2.01 -13.54
C GLY A 54 8.33 -1.26 -14.33
N VAL A 55 9.20 -0.58 -13.59
CA VAL A 55 10.34 0.16 -14.12
C VAL A 55 11.61 -0.19 -13.34
N LEU A 56 12.72 -0.30 -14.08
CA LEU A 56 14.07 -0.39 -13.56
C LEU A 56 14.74 0.99 -13.64
N ARG A 57 15.35 1.41 -12.54
CA ARG A 57 16.09 2.67 -12.43
C ARG A 57 17.51 2.42 -11.91
N ASN A 58 18.46 3.24 -12.36
CA ASN A 58 19.84 3.18 -11.89
C ASN A 58 20.03 3.87 -10.53
N GLU A 59 21.26 3.87 -10.04
CA GLU A 59 21.69 4.57 -8.81
C GLU A 59 21.48 6.08 -8.81
N TYR A 60 21.26 6.71 -9.96
CA TYR A 60 20.92 8.14 -10.07
C TYR A 60 19.42 8.36 -10.25
N GLY A 61 18.61 7.30 -10.10
CA GLY A 61 17.17 7.29 -10.34
C GLY A 61 16.77 7.47 -11.81
N GLY A 62 17.74 7.43 -12.72
CA GLY A 62 17.51 7.44 -14.17
C GLY A 62 16.80 6.17 -14.62
N PHE A 63 15.82 6.33 -15.51
CA PHE A 63 15.12 5.20 -16.13
C PHE A 63 16.09 4.36 -16.97
N ILE A 64 16.04 3.04 -16.81
CA ILE A 64 16.78 2.09 -17.64
C ILE A 64 15.82 1.31 -18.55
N TYR A 65 14.76 0.75 -17.97
CA TYR A 65 13.87 -0.17 -18.68
C TYR A 65 12.48 -0.19 -18.03
N GLY A 66 11.45 -0.51 -18.81
CA GLY A 66 10.08 -0.67 -18.35
C GLY A 66 9.42 -1.89 -18.97
N PHE A 67 8.51 -2.53 -18.24
CA PHE A 67 7.75 -3.68 -18.69
C PHE A 67 6.29 -3.56 -18.29
N ALA A 68 5.41 -4.17 -19.09
CA ALA A 68 3.99 -4.26 -18.83
C ALA A 68 3.43 -5.55 -19.43
N SER A 69 2.50 -6.19 -18.71
CA SER A 69 1.83 -7.43 -19.10
C SER A 69 0.32 -7.31 -18.85
N PRO A 70 -0.52 -7.34 -19.90
CA PRO A 70 -1.97 -7.29 -19.74
C PRO A 70 -2.55 -8.66 -19.36
N PHE A 71 -3.65 -8.64 -18.62
CA PHE A 71 -4.42 -9.80 -18.18
C PHE A 71 -5.90 -9.63 -18.50
N LYS A 72 -6.51 -10.70 -19.03
CA LYS A 72 -7.94 -10.68 -19.37
C LYS A 72 -8.83 -10.52 -18.13
N ARG A 73 -8.56 -11.29 -17.08
CA ARG A 73 -9.29 -11.25 -15.82
C ARG A 73 -8.37 -11.61 -14.64
N ALA A 74 -8.18 -10.68 -13.72
CA ALA A 74 -7.50 -10.91 -12.44
C ALA A 74 -8.05 -9.94 -11.38
N ASN A 75 -7.59 -10.08 -10.14
CA ASN A 75 -7.80 -9.09 -9.09
C ASN A 75 -6.49 -8.34 -8.80
N ALA A 76 -6.58 -7.23 -8.06
CA ALA A 76 -5.43 -6.38 -7.77
C ALA A 76 -4.31 -7.17 -7.05
N ILE A 77 -4.64 -7.98 -6.05
CA ILE A 77 -3.65 -8.75 -5.28
C ILE A 77 -2.83 -9.68 -6.17
N LEU A 78 -3.47 -10.37 -7.12
CA LEU A 78 -2.77 -11.23 -8.06
C LEU A 78 -1.84 -10.44 -9.00
N MET A 79 -2.24 -9.25 -9.43
CA MET A 79 -1.42 -8.42 -10.33
C MET A 79 -0.22 -7.81 -9.62
N GLU A 80 -0.40 -7.42 -8.36
CA GLU A 80 0.70 -6.94 -7.52
C GLU A 80 1.77 -8.03 -7.36
N CYS A 81 1.34 -9.28 -7.11
CA CYS A 81 2.26 -10.42 -7.06
C CYS A 81 2.88 -10.74 -8.43
N TYR A 82 2.14 -10.61 -9.53
CA TYR A 82 2.66 -10.90 -10.86
C TYR A 82 3.68 -9.85 -11.35
N ALA A 83 3.62 -8.63 -10.84
CA ALA A 83 4.56 -7.58 -11.20
C ALA A 83 5.99 -7.79 -10.63
N LEU A 84 6.16 -8.73 -9.69
CA LEU A 84 7.42 -9.03 -8.99
C LEU A 84 8.38 -9.93 -9.78
#